data_AF-A0AA89B7M3-F1
#
_entry.id   AF-A0AA89B7M3-F1
#
_cell.length_a   1.000
_cell.length_b   1.000
_cell.length_c   1.000
_cell.angle_alpha   90.00
_cell.angle_beta   90.00
_cell.angle_gamma   90.00
#
_symmetry.space_group_name_H-M   'P 1'
#
loop_
_entity.id
_entity.type
_entity.pdbx_description
1 polymer ?
#
loop_
_entity_poly.entity_id
_entity_poly.type
_entity_poly.pdbx_seq_one_letter_code
_entity_poly.pdbx_strand_id
1 'polypeptide(L)'
;MMRTSIALFHIEDSEQHIRKKKQKQQQQELPNREVGRTGHSSEQYYAWILFNKGRSLELIDAHMGDSCYLSEVLRSIHVAPLCVQQSPEGRPSMSSVVLMLGGEGTLPQPKEPGFFTKRNLFF
;
A
#
# COMPACT_ATOMS: atom_id res chain seq x y z
N MET A 1 -55.77 19.63 -3.43
CA MET A 1 -54.34 19.77 -3.77
C MET A 1 -53.48 19.71 -2.50
N MET A 2 -53.55 18.62 -1.74
CA MET A 2 -52.76 18.43 -0.50
C MET A 2 -52.42 16.94 -0.32
N ARG A 3 -51.85 16.32 -1.34
CA ARG A 3 -51.34 14.93 -1.25
C ARG A 3 -49.88 14.77 -1.70
N THR A 4 -49.24 15.84 -2.18
CA THR A 4 -47.84 15.86 -2.61
C THR A 4 -46.88 16.40 -1.55
N SER A 5 -47.35 16.91 -0.41
CA SER A 5 -46.50 17.59 0.59
C SER A 5 -45.79 16.65 1.58
N ILE A 6 -46.38 15.50 1.94
CA ILE A 6 -45.77 14.56 2.91
C ILE A 6 -44.56 13.84 2.30
N ALA A 7 -44.65 13.49 1.02
CA ALA A 7 -43.55 12.85 0.28
C ALA A 7 -42.36 13.79 0.10
N LEU A 8 -42.60 15.08 -0.20
CA LEU A 8 -41.54 16.09 -0.29
C LEU A 8 -40.83 16.31 1.06
N PHE A 9 -41.57 16.35 2.17
CA PHE A 9 -40.99 16.49 3.51
C PHE A 9 -40.10 15.30 3.90
N HIS A 10 -40.53 14.07 3.58
CA HIS A 10 -39.72 12.86 3.81
C HIS A 10 -38.46 12.81 2.93
N ILE A 11 -38.54 13.35 1.70
CA ILE A 11 -37.38 13.46 0.80
C ILE A 11 -36.38 14.50 1.33
N GLU A 12 -36.85 15.66 1.82
CA GLU A 12 -35.95 16.66 2.43
C GLU A 12 -35.27 16.15 3.71
N ASP A 13 -35.98 15.40 4.56
CA ASP A 13 -35.39 14.80 5.78
C ASP A 13 -34.31 13.75 5.44
N SER A 14 -34.51 12.97 4.38
CA SER A 14 -33.53 11.99 3.92
C SER A 14 -32.31 12.65 3.27
N GLU A 15 -32.48 13.74 2.51
CA GLU A 15 -31.38 14.57 1.99
C GLU A 15 -30.53 15.19 3.12
N GLN A 16 -31.16 15.68 4.20
CA GLN A 16 -30.44 16.21 5.35
C GLN A 16 -29.68 15.11 6.10
N HIS A 17 -30.25 13.91 6.21
CA HIS A 17 -29.58 12.76 6.79
C HIS A 17 -28.37 12.31 5.95
N ILE A 18 -28.49 12.34 4.62
CA ILE A 18 -27.40 12.04 3.68
C ILE A 18 -26.30 13.10 3.77
N ARG A 19 -26.65 14.39 3.86
CA ARG A 19 -25.69 15.49 4.06
C ARG A 19 -24.92 15.34 5.36
N LYS A 20 -25.61 15.02 6.46
CA LYS A 20 -24.98 14.75 7.77
C LYS A 20 -24.06 13.52 7.72
N LYS A 21 -24.44 12.47 6.99
CA LYS A 21 -23.58 11.29 6.76
C LYS A 21 -22.33 11.63 5.95
N LYS A 22 -22.48 12.41 4.87
CA LYS A 22 -21.36 12.88 4.03
C LYS A 22 -20.39 13.77 4.82
N GLN A 23 -20.93 14.64 5.68
CA GLN A 23 -20.13 15.51 6.54
C GLN A 23 -19.40 14.73 7.65
N LYS A 24 -20.06 13.72 8.24
CA LYS A 24 -19.41 12.81 9.21
C LYS A 24 -18.32 11.95 8.56
N GLN A 25 -18.51 11.51 7.32
CA GLN A 25 -17.51 10.75 6.57
C GLN A 25 -16.31 11.62 6.18
N GLN A 26 -16.52 12.89 5.83
CA GLN A 26 -15.45 13.84 5.56
C GLN A 26 -14.69 14.26 6.83
N GLN A 27 -15.34 14.26 8.00
CA GLN A 27 -14.67 14.49 9.29
C GLN A 27 -13.94 13.25 9.84
N GLN A 28 -14.19 12.06 9.26
CA GLN A 28 -13.57 10.79 9.65
C GLN A 28 -12.42 10.38 8.72
N GLU A 29 -12.02 11.26 7.80
CA GLU A 29 -10.67 11.26 7.24
C GLU A 29 -9.71 11.70 8.36
N LEU A 30 -8.99 10.72 8.93
CA LEU A 30 -7.90 10.93 9.88
C LEU A 30 -6.93 11.98 9.31
N PRO A 31 -6.25 12.79 10.16
CA PRO A 31 -5.31 13.78 9.66
C PRO A 31 -4.31 13.06 8.77
N ASN A 32 -4.22 13.51 7.51
CA ASN A 32 -3.17 13.11 6.59
C ASN A 32 -1.88 13.09 7.43
N ARG A 33 -1.32 11.89 7.67
CA ARG A 33 0.06 11.81 8.13
C ARG A 33 0.81 12.56 7.06
N GLU A 34 1.22 13.77 7.39
CA GLU A 34 2.22 14.48 6.61
C GLU A 34 3.38 13.51 6.55
N VAL A 35 3.51 12.81 5.42
CA VAL A 35 4.74 12.11 5.06
C VAL A 35 5.74 13.25 4.92
N GLY A 36 6.34 13.61 6.06
CA GLY A 36 7.48 14.49 6.11
C GLY A 36 8.44 13.95 5.09
N ARG A 37 8.84 14.80 4.13
CA ARG A 37 9.80 14.46 3.09
C ARG A 37 11.17 14.19 3.72
N THR A 38 11.31 13.09 4.44
CA THR A 38 12.57 12.54 4.91
C THR A 38 13.00 11.53 3.86
N GLY A 39 14.16 11.80 3.24
CA GLY A 39 14.56 11.24 1.95
C GLY A 39 14.20 9.76 1.73
N HIS A 40 13.49 9.49 0.62
CA HIS A 40 13.05 8.19 0.11
C HIS A 40 14.05 7.01 0.22
N SER A 41 15.35 7.29 0.39
CA SER A 41 16.38 6.28 0.64
C SER A 41 16.26 5.54 1.98
N SER A 42 15.72 6.17 3.04
CA SER A 42 15.66 5.53 4.37
C SER A 42 14.54 4.48 4.48
N GLU A 43 13.42 4.69 3.80
CA GLU A 43 12.25 3.81 3.86
C GLU A 43 12.51 2.47 3.17
N GLN A 44 13.14 2.50 1.98
CA GLN A 44 13.50 1.29 1.24
C GLN A 44 14.56 0.46 2.00
N TYR A 45 15.51 1.14 2.63
CA TYR A 45 16.50 0.51 3.50
C TYR A 45 15.86 -0.14 4.73
N TYR A 46 14.95 0.58 5.39
CA TYR A 46 14.21 0.05 6.52
C TYR A 46 13.35 -1.15 6.13
N ALA A 47 12.70 -1.10 4.97
CA ALA A 47 11.94 -2.22 4.42
C ALA A 47 12.81 -3.45 4.14
N TRP A 48 14.00 -3.25 3.57
CA TRP A 48 14.96 -4.33 3.37
C TRP A 48 15.45 -4.95 4.69
N ILE A 49 15.69 -4.15 5.73
CA ILE A 49 16.07 -4.66 7.05
C ILE A 49 14.94 -5.51 7.64
N LEU A 50 13.70 -5.01 7.62
CA LEU A 50 12.55 -5.74 8.13
C LEU A 50 12.34 -7.05 7.37
N PHE A 51 12.48 -7.02 6.05
CA PHE A 51 12.44 -8.21 5.21
C PHE A 51 13.46 -9.27 5.63
N ASN A 52 14.73 -8.90 5.77
CA ASN A 52 15.80 -9.84 6.19
C ASN A 52 15.61 -10.36 7.62
N LYS A 53 14.95 -9.61 8.50
CA LYS A 53 14.62 -10.03 9.87
C LYS A 53 13.36 -10.91 9.94
N GLY A 54 12.70 -11.20 8.81
CA GLY A 54 11.42 -11.92 8.79
C GLY A 54 10.25 -11.12 9.37
N ARG A 55 10.41 -9.80 9.51
CA ARG A 55 9.42 -8.86 10.10
C ARG A 55 8.67 -8.09 9.01
N SER A 56 8.48 -8.71 7.85
CA SER A 56 7.81 -8.13 6.67
C SER A 56 6.39 -7.64 6.95
N LEU A 57 5.71 -8.21 7.95
CA LEU A 57 4.36 -7.79 8.36
C LEU A 57 4.31 -6.35 8.86
N GLU A 58 5.42 -5.82 9.37
CA GLU A 58 5.50 -4.42 9.82
C GLU A 58 5.54 -3.41 8.67
N LEU A 59 5.67 -3.89 7.43
CA LEU A 59 5.54 -3.07 6.23
C LEU A 59 4.09 -2.90 5.79
N ILE A 60 3.18 -3.69 6.34
CA ILE A 60 1.75 -3.61 6.01
C ILE A 60 1.17 -2.43 6.79
N ASP A 61 0.53 -1.52 6.07
CA ASP A 61 -0.12 -0.37 6.71
C ASP A 61 -1.27 -0.86 7.60
N ALA A 62 -1.38 -0.30 8.81
CA ALA A 62 -2.43 -0.62 9.77
C ALA A 62 -3.85 -0.31 9.25
N HIS A 63 -3.96 0.51 8.20
CA HIS A 63 -5.22 0.83 7.51
C HIS A 63 -5.57 -0.17 6.40
N MET A 64 -4.69 -1.12 6.08
CA MET A 64 -5.05 -2.28 5.26
C MET A 64 -5.96 -3.17 6.10
N GLY A 65 -7.26 -2.98 5.97
CA GLY A 65 -8.26 -3.71 6.75
C GLY A 65 -8.23 -5.22 6.52
N ASP A 66 -9.11 -5.94 7.22
CA ASP A 66 -9.21 -7.41 7.21
C ASP A 66 -9.49 -8.06 5.84
N SER A 67 -9.76 -7.25 4.81
CA SER A 67 -9.91 -7.70 3.41
C SER A 67 -8.58 -7.92 2.69
N CYS A 68 -7.43 -7.66 3.32
CA CYS A 68 -6.13 -7.90 2.72
C CYS A 68 -5.84 -9.42 2.71
N TYR A 69 -5.64 -9.99 1.52
CA TYR A 69 -5.12 -11.34 1.39
C TYR A 69 -3.65 -11.35 1.82
N LEU A 70 -3.42 -11.64 3.10
CA LEU A 70 -2.09 -11.57 3.71
C LEU A 70 -1.04 -12.37 2.93
N SER A 71 -1.44 -13.51 2.35
CA SER A 71 -0.59 -14.33 1.48
C SER A 71 -0.13 -13.60 0.22
N GLU A 72 -1.02 -12.84 -0.43
CA GLU A 72 -0.70 -12.05 -1.62
C GLU A 72 0.19 -10.87 -1.27
N VAL A 73 -0.09 -10.21 -0.14
CA VAL A 73 0.71 -9.09 0.35
C VAL A 73 2.12 -9.56 0.70
N LEU A 74 2.27 -10.64 1.50
CA LEU A 74 3.58 -11.21 1.82
C LEU A 74 4.34 -11.66 0.57
N ARG A 75 3.63 -12.24 -0.41
CA ARG A 75 4.20 -12.63 -1.70
C ARG A 75 4.67 -11.41 -2.50
N SER A 76 3.91 -10.33 -2.54
CA SER A 76 4.34 -9.07 -3.18
C SER A 76 5.55 -8.45 -2.47
N ILE A 77 5.62 -8.52 -1.14
CA ILE A 77 6.78 -8.04 -0.36
C ILE A 77 8.02 -8.87 -0.68
N HIS A 78 7.90 -10.16 -0.95
CA HIS A 78 9.02 -11.00 -1.39
C HIS A 78 9.44 -10.71 -2.83
N VAL A 79 8.49 -10.47 -3.73
CA VAL A 79 8.76 -10.19 -5.15
C VAL A 79 9.34 -8.79 -5.36
N ALA A 80 8.97 -7.81 -4.53
CA ALA A 80 9.43 -6.43 -4.68
C ALA A 80 10.97 -6.30 -4.68
N PRO A 81 11.73 -6.87 -3.71
CA PRO A 81 13.19 -6.88 -3.74
C PRO A 81 13.81 -7.55 -4.98
N LEU A 82 13.18 -8.60 -5.54
CA LEU A 82 13.67 -9.27 -6.76
C LEU A 82 13.66 -8.33 -7.98
N CYS A 83 12.67 -7.45 -8.06
CA CYS A 83 12.50 -6.51 -9.17
C CYS A 83 13.52 -5.36 -9.14
N VAL A 84 14.08 -5.06 -7.97
CA VAL A 84 14.95 -3.90 -7.73
C VAL A 84 16.38 -4.29 -7.41
N GLN A 85 16.78 -5.53 -7.73
CA GLN A 85 18.15 -5.99 -7.49
C GLN A 85 19.19 -5.12 -8.23
N GLN A 86 20.37 -5.01 -7.62
CA GLN A 86 21.49 -4.25 -8.18
C GLN A 86 21.91 -4.78 -9.55
N SER A 87 22.10 -6.09 -9.68
CA SER A 87 22.43 -6.76 -10.95
C SER A 87 21.15 -6.87 -11.81
N PRO A 88 21.16 -6.34 -13.05
CA PRO A 88 20.05 -6.49 -13.99
C PRO A 88 19.73 -7.94 -14.33
N GLU A 89 20.75 -8.79 -14.41
CA GLU A 89 20.65 -10.21 -14.77
C GLU A 89 19.89 -11.02 -13.72
N GLY A 90 19.87 -10.53 -12.47
CA GLY A 90 19.11 -11.15 -11.39
C GLY A 90 17.65 -10.71 -11.31
N ARG A 91 17.21 -9.75 -12.14
CA ARG A 91 15.82 -9.26 -12.12
C ARG A 91 14.91 -10.22 -12.90
N PRO A 92 13.75 -10.60 -12.34
CA PRO A 92 12.81 -11.46 -13.04
C PRO A 92 12.22 -10.74 -14.26
N SER A 93 11.89 -11.52 -15.29
CA SER A 93 11.11 -11.00 -16.42
C SER A 93 9.69 -10.63 -15.97
N MET A 94 9.01 -9.74 -16.68
CA MET A 94 7.64 -9.34 -16.32
C MET A 94 6.66 -10.52 -16.31
N SER A 95 6.80 -11.49 -17.22
CA SER A 95 5.98 -12.71 -17.20
C SER A 95 6.27 -13.55 -15.96
N SER A 96 7.54 -13.70 -15.56
CA SER A 96 7.90 -14.36 -14.31
C SER A 96 7.32 -13.66 -13.09
N VAL A 97 7.32 -12.32 -13.04
CA VAL A 97 6.71 -11.55 -11.94
C VAL A 97 5.22 -11.84 -11.81
N VAL A 98 4.48 -11.88 -12.93
CA VAL A 98 3.05 -12.20 -12.93
C VAL A 98 2.80 -13.60 -12.36
N LEU A 99 3.58 -14.60 -12.79
CA LEU A 99 3.48 -15.97 -12.26
C LEU A 99 3.81 -16.03 -10.77
N MET A 100 4.88 -15.36 -10.35
CA MET A 100 5.31 -15.28 -8.96
C MET A 100 4.24 -14.65 -8.07
N LEU A 101 3.57 -13.59 -8.53
CA LEU A 101 2.47 -12.95 -7.81
C LEU A 101 1.20 -13.80 -7.80
N GLY A 102 0.93 -14.53 -8.88
CA GLY A 102 -0.22 -15.44 -9.03
C GLY A 102 -0.18 -16.69 -8.14
N GLY A 103 0.84 -16.85 -7.29
CA GLY A 103 0.93 -17.98 -6.38
C GLY A 103 1.70 -19.18 -6.94
N GLU A 104 2.14 -19.12 -8.21
CA GLU A 104 2.78 -20.23 -8.88
C GLU A 104 4.27 -20.32 -8.53
N GLY A 105 4.71 -21.51 -8.12
CA GLY A 105 6.12 -21.82 -7.87
C GLY A 105 6.70 -21.28 -6.56
N THR A 106 7.93 -21.70 -6.28
CA THR A 106 8.75 -21.23 -5.15
C THR A 106 9.49 -19.96 -5.52
N LEU A 107 9.50 -18.97 -4.63
CA LEU A 107 10.20 -17.70 -4.87
C LEU A 107 11.69 -17.83 -4.53
N PRO A 108 12.59 -17.35 -5.39
CA PRO A 108 14.02 -17.30 -5.08
C PRO A 108 14.27 -16.29 -3.95
N GLN A 109 15.36 -16.47 -3.22
CA GLN A 109 15.75 -15.51 -2.18
C GLN A 109 16.30 -14.24 -2.83
N PRO A 110 15.75 -13.05 -2.52
CA PRO A 110 16.23 -11.82 -3.09
C PRO A 110 17.60 -11.44 -2.56
N LYS A 111 18.39 -10.79 -3.42
CA LYS A 111 19.69 -10.20 -3.08
C LYS A 111 19.51 -8.72 -2.72
N GLU A 112 20.58 -8.10 -2.23
CA GLU A 112 20.60 -6.69 -1.88
C GLU A 112 20.10 -5.79 -3.03
N PRO A 113 19.08 -4.93 -2.78
CA PRO A 113 18.55 -3.98 -3.76
C PRO A 113 19.61 -3.03 -4.33
N GLY A 114 19.42 -2.56 -5.56
CA GLY A 114 20.32 -1.59 -6.21
C GLY A 114 20.29 -0.19 -5.60
N PHE A 115 19.34 0.10 -4.71
CA PHE A 115 19.20 1.40 -4.05
C PHE A 115 20.25 1.65 -2.96
N PHE A 116 21.12 0.67 -2.68
CA PHE A 116 22.36 0.86 -1.92
C PHE A 116 23.41 1.63 -2.74
N THR A 117 23.00 2.73 -3.36
CA THR A 117 23.95 3.70 -3.87
C THR A 117 24.57 4.34 -2.63
N LYS A 118 25.76 3.87 -2.26
CA LYS A 118 26.77 4.74 -1.66
C LYS A 118 26.72 6.02 -2.49
N ARG A 119 26.17 7.11 -1.93
CA ARG A 119 26.52 8.43 -2.44
C ARG A 119 28.05 8.43 -2.37
N ASN A 120 28.71 8.33 -3.52
CA ASN A 120 30.12 8.65 -3.61
C ASN A 120 30.20 10.12 -3.18
N LEU A 121 30.46 10.33 -1.89
CA LEU A 121 30.89 11.60 -1.32
C LEU A 121 32.36 11.77 -1.74
N PHE A 122 32.59 11.94 -3.03
CA PHE A 122 33.85 12.40 -3.60
C PHE A 122 33.51 13.38 -4.72
N PHE A 123 33.38 14.64 -4.33
CA PHE A 123 33.82 15.78 -5.13
C PHE A 123 34.93 16.47 -4.33
#